data_AF-A0A0R1VK17-F1
#
_entry.id   AF-A0A0R1VK17-F1
#
_cell.length_a   1.000
_cell.length_b   1.000
_cell.length_c   1.000
_cell.angle_alpha   90.00
_cell.angle_beta   90.00
_cell.angle_gamma   90.00
#
_symmetry.space_group_name_H-M   'P 1'
#
loop_
_entity.id
_entity.type
_entity.pdbx_description
1 polymer ?
#
loop_
_entity_poly.entity_id
_entity_poly.type
_entity_poly.pdbx_seq_one_letter_code
_entity_poly.pdbx_strand_id
1 'polypeptide(L)'
;MTEENIRPAAQATIESILNDLKQNDLGIALLKRGESKKINLLDILLKKVAIGNAQMLTDQDGKQVAVKIWPLAYAHQLRSVSGLTKNRRKAIQQLFEKWTALGYNKEHIEVPFSSNSFSKLLHDELSFTKADYAVIRVD
;
A
#
# COMPACT_ATOMS: atom_id res chain seq x y z
N MET A 1 18.07 -13.06 18.04
CA MET A 1 17.31 -13.49 16.85
C MET A 1 18.30 -13.79 15.75
N THR A 2 18.48 -15.06 15.39
CA THR A 2 19.37 -15.50 14.30
C THR A 2 18.69 -15.34 12.93
N GLU A 3 19.48 -15.07 11.88
CA GLU A 3 18.99 -14.82 10.50
C GLU A 3 18.11 -15.94 9.93
N GLU A 4 18.29 -17.19 10.39
CA GLU A 4 17.47 -18.35 9.99
C GLU A 4 15.99 -18.24 10.36
N ASN A 5 15.65 -17.54 11.46
CA ASN A 5 14.26 -17.35 11.88
C ASN A 5 13.57 -16.14 11.21
N ILE A 6 14.30 -15.36 10.40
CA ILE A 6 13.79 -14.14 9.76
C ILE A 6 13.15 -14.45 8.40
N ARG A 7 13.68 -15.42 7.65
CA ARG A 7 13.18 -15.79 6.31
C ARG A 7 11.73 -16.29 6.30
N PRO A 8 11.30 -17.23 7.17
CA PRO A 8 9.91 -17.73 7.14
C PRO A 8 8.89 -16.66 7.53
N ALA A 9 9.21 -15.79 8.49
CA ALA A 9 8.32 -14.73 8.94
C ALA A 9 8.18 -13.59 7.92
N ALA A 10 9.25 -13.29 7.17
CA ALA A 10 9.21 -12.32 6.08
C ALA A 10 8.38 -12.84 4.89
N GLN A 11 8.53 -14.13 4.56
CA GLN A 11 7.76 -14.77 3.49
C GLN A 11 6.25 -14.78 3.79
N ALA A 12 5.86 -15.20 4.99
CA ALA A 12 4.45 -15.17 5.42
C ALA A 12 3.85 -13.75 5.42
N THR A 13 4.68 -12.73 5.69
CA THR A 13 4.26 -11.32 5.58
C THR A 13 3.96 -10.95 4.14
N ILE A 14 4.86 -11.28 3.21
CA ILE A 14 4.70 -10.99 1.78
C ILE A 14 3.44 -11.68 1.26
N GLU A 15 3.27 -12.96 1.57
CA GLU A 15 2.10 -13.74 1.16
C GLU A 15 0.79 -13.12 1.65
N SER A 16 0.74 -12.68 2.90
CA SER A 16 -0.44 -12.00 3.42
C SER A 16 -0.72 -10.69 2.68
N ILE A 17 0.30 -9.89 2.37
CA ILE A 17 0.11 -8.64 1.60
C ILE A 17 -0.42 -8.98 0.20
N LEU A 18 0.18 -9.96 -0.48
CA LEU A 18 -0.23 -10.37 -1.81
C LEU A 18 -1.65 -10.96 -1.81
N ASN A 19 -2.05 -11.65 -0.75
CA ASN A 19 -3.42 -12.09 -0.59
C ASN A 19 -4.37 -10.90 -0.44
N ASP A 20 -4.06 -9.93 0.44
CA ASP A 20 -4.88 -8.72 0.62
C ASP A 20 -5.07 -7.96 -0.72
N LEU A 21 -4.00 -7.89 -1.55
CA LEU A 21 -4.05 -7.31 -2.89
C LEU A 21 -4.92 -8.11 -3.89
N LYS A 22 -5.04 -9.43 -3.71
CA LYS A 22 -5.90 -10.30 -4.55
C LYS A 22 -7.37 -10.21 -4.15
N GLN A 23 -7.69 -9.85 -2.90
CA GLN A 23 -9.05 -9.81 -2.38
C GLN A 23 -9.85 -8.56 -2.81
N ASN A 24 -9.21 -7.57 -3.44
CA ASN A 24 -9.92 -6.38 -3.94
C ASN A 24 -9.45 -5.97 -5.33
N ASP A 25 -10.40 -5.54 -6.17
CA ASP A 25 -10.16 -5.18 -7.57
C ASP A 25 -9.28 -3.94 -7.72
N LEU A 26 -9.25 -3.08 -6.69
CA LEU A 26 -8.35 -1.92 -6.63
C LEU A 26 -6.89 -2.31 -6.42
N GLY A 27 -6.61 -3.56 -6.03
CA GLY A 27 -5.26 -4.06 -5.77
C GLY A 27 -4.52 -3.22 -4.73
N ILE A 28 -5.18 -2.91 -3.60
CA ILE A 28 -4.59 -2.15 -2.49
C ILE A 28 -4.56 -2.95 -1.18
N ALA A 29 -3.47 -2.84 -0.43
CA ALA A 29 -3.37 -3.30 0.95
C ALA A 29 -2.96 -2.14 1.87
N LEU A 30 -3.72 -1.92 2.93
CA LEU A 30 -3.52 -0.84 3.89
C LEU A 30 -3.04 -1.42 5.23
N LEU A 31 -1.91 -0.92 5.73
CA LEU A 31 -1.19 -1.55 6.83
C LEU A 31 -0.89 -0.55 7.94
N LYS A 32 -1.07 -0.96 9.21
CA LYS A 32 -0.84 -0.14 10.41
C LYS A 32 0.31 -0.65 11.26
N ARG A 33 1.24 0.23 11.63
CA ARG A 33 2.39 -0.04 12.52
C ARG A 33 1.90 -0.56 13.87
N GLY A 34 2.54 -1.60 14.39
CA GLY A 34 2.20 -2.18 15.70
C GLY A 34 1.18 -3.31 15.70
N GLU A 35 0.39 -3.49 14.63
CA GLU A 35 -0.61 -4.58 14.57
C GLU A 35 -0.05 -5.91 14.01
N SER A 36 1.22 -5.97 13.56
CA SER A 36 1.82 -7.23 13.10
C SER A 36 3.35 -7.21 12.90
N LYS A 37 3.96 -8.42 12.80
CA LYS A 37 5.34 -8.63 12.31
C LYS A 37 5.58 -8.10 10.89
N LYS A 38 4.52 -7.75 10.14
CA LYS A 38 4.56 -7.38 8.72
C LYS A 38 5.37 -6.11 8.43
N ILE A 39 5.55 -5.26 9.44
CA ILE A 39 5.99 -3.87 9.23
C ILE A 39 7.48 -3.69 9.35
N ASN A 40 8.16 -4.55 10.10
CA ASN A 40 9.62 -4.59 10.09
C ASN A 40 10.15 -4.90 8.70
N LEU A 41 9.46 -5.75 7.92
CA LEU A 41 9.84 -6.04 6.55
C LEU A 41 9.63 -4.84 5.62
N LEU A 42 8.49 -4.15 5.72
CA LEU A 42 8.23 -2.96 4.90
C LEU A 42 9.17 -1.81 5.23
N ASP A 43 9.49 -1.60 6.51
CA ASP A 43 10.51 -0.65 6.94
C ASP A 43 11.89 -0.99 6.35
N ILE A 44 12.23 -2.28 6.23
CA ILE A 44 13.47 -2.72 5.58
C ILE A 44 13.41 -2.50 4.05
N LEU A 45 12.29 -2.84 3.41
CA LEU A 45 12.12 -2.65 1.96
C LEU A 45 12.20 -1.18 1.57
N LEU A 46 11.53 -0.30 2.33
CA LEU A 46 11.57 1.15 2.10
C LEU A 46 12.94 1.79 2.37
N LYS A 47 13.78 1.18 3.22
CA LYS A 47 15.17 1.62 3.39
C LYS A 47 16.05 1.24 2.19
N LYS A 48 15.74 0.12 1.52
CA LYS A 48 16.53 -0.42 0.40
C LYS A 48 16.08 0.11 -0.96
N VAL A 49 14.82 0.53 -1.08
CA VAL A 49 14.21 0.96 -2.34
C VAL A 49 13.60 2.35 -2.19
N ALA A 50 13.81 3.21 -3.18
CA ALA A 50 13.22 4.54 -3.19
C ALA A 50 11.67 4.46 -3.15
N ILE A 51 11.08 5.31 -2.30
CA ILE A 51 9.62 5.41 -2.13
C ILE A 51 8.94 5.63 -3.49
N GLY A 52 7.92 4.82 -3.77
CA GLY A 52 7.13 4.93 -5.00
C GLY A 52 7.71 4.23 -6.22
N ASN A 53 8.92 3.65 -6.13
CA ASN A 53 9.41 2.73 -7.15
C ASN A 53 8.71 1.38 -7.01
N ALA A 54 8.48 0.74 -8.15
CA ALA A 54 7.95 -0.61 -8.17
C ALA A 54 8.97 -1.59 -7.59
N GLN A 55 8.47 -2.54 -6.80
CA GLN A 55 9.22 -3.63 -6.20
C GLN A 55 8.55 -4.94 -6.59
N MET A 56 9.34 -5.95 -6.89
CA MET A 56 8.82 -7.29 -7.17
C MET A 56 8.71 -8.06 -5.87
N LEU A 57 7.49 -8.46 -5.53
CA LEU A 57 7.22 -9.42 -4.46
C LEU A 57 6.90 -10.77 -5.11
N THR A 58 7.40 -11.86 -4.53
CA THR A 58 7.17 -13.22 -5.03
C THR A 58 6.19 -13.93 -4.11
N ASP A 59 5.11 -14.48 -4.66
CA ASP A 59 4.18 -15.30 -3.88
C ASP A 59 4.71 -16.73 -3.67
N GLN A 60 3.96 -17.52 -2.91
CA GLN A 60 4.29 -18.91 -2.58
C GLN A 60 4.44 -19.82 -3.81
N ASP A 61 3.79 -19.46 -4.92
CA ASP A 61 3.81 -20.23 -6.17
C ASP A 61 4.97 -19.78 -7.09
N GLY A 62 5.81 -18.84 -6.62
CA GLY A 62 6.91 -18.28 -7.39
C GLY A 62 6.49 -17.18 -8.37
N LYS A 63 5.23 -16.75 -8.36
CA LYS A 63 4.74 -15.68 -9.23
C LYS A 63 5.17 -14.33 -8.70
N GLN A 64 5.72 -13.51 -9.59
CA GLN A 64 6.13 -12.15 -9.24
C GLN A 64 4.98 -11.16 -9.43
N VAL A 65 4.81 -10.27 -8.46
CA VAL A 65 3.82 -9.19 -8.46
C VAL A 65 4.57 -7.88 -8.23
N ALA A 66 4.42 -6.96 -9.17
CA ALA A 66 4.95 -5.61 -9.04
C ALA A 66 4.07 -4.80 -8.09
N VAL A 67 4.67 -4.15 -7.09
CA VAL A 67 3.96 -3.30 -6.13
C VAL A 67 4.69 -1.99 -5.90
N LYS A 68 3.94 -0.91 -5.66
CA LYS A 68 4.47 0.35 -5.13
C LYS A 68 4.06 0.49 -3.67
N ILE A 69 5.01 0.90 -2.83
CA ILE A 69 4.79 1.10 -1.40
C ILE A 69 4.89 2.59 -1.10
N TRP A 70 3.85 3.13 -0.45
CA TRP A 70 3.74 4.52 -0.07
C TRP A 70 3.64 4.66 1.45
N PRO A 71 4.57 5.35 2.12
CA PRO A 71 4.43 5.66 3.54
C PRO A 71 3.37 6.74 3.74
N LEU A 72 2.39 6.44 4.58
CA LEU A 72 1.28 7.31 4.94
C LEU A 72 1.43 7.87 6.35
N ALA A 73 1.90 7.07 7.32
CA ALA A 73 2.15 7.49 8.69
C ALA A 73 0.97 8.22 9.37
N TYR A 74 -0.28 7.76 9.16
CA TYR A 74 -1.43 8.38 9.83
C TYR A 74 -1.64 7.85 11.25
N ALA A 75 -1.36 6.58 11.50
CA ALA A 75 -1.51 5.98 12.84
C ALA A 75 -0.25 6.16 13.69
N HIS A 76 0.93 6.12 13.08
CA HIS A 76 2.21 6.26 13.76
C HIS A 76 3.20 7.14 12.99
N GLN A 77 3.97 7.94 13.72
CA GLN A 77 5.07 8.68 13.12
C GLN A 77 6.18 7.72 12.63
N LEU A 78 6.43 7.77 11.32
CA LEU A 78 7.57 7.11 10.71
C LEU A 78 8.78 8.04 10.78
N ARG A 79 9.63 7.84 11.81
CA ARG A 79 10.93 8.52 11.88
C ARG A 79 11.67 8.28 10.57
N SER A 80 12.30 9.31 10.00
CA SER A 80 13.06 9.31 8.74
C SER A 80 12.30 9.34 7.40
N VAL A 81 10.97 9.45 7.39
CA VAL A 81 10.23 9.68 6.14
C VAL A 81 9.93 11.16 5.96
N SER A 82 10.62 11.80 5.01
CA SER A 82 10.31 13.16 4.58
C SER A 82 9.22 13.17 3.50
N GLY A 83 8.53 14.31 3.34
CA GLY A 83 7.56 14.48 2.25
C GLY A 83 6.29 13.65 2.37
N LEU A 84 5.83 13.32 3.58
CA LEU A 84 4.62 12.52 3.81
C LEU A 84 3.39 13.05 3.07
N THR A 85 3.16 14.37 3.03
CA THR A 85 2.07 14.97 2.26
C THR A 85 2.14 14.62 0.77
N LYS A 86 3.35 14.64 0.19
CA LYS A 86 3.58 14.27 -1.21
C LYS A 86 3.34 12.76 -1.42
N ASN A 87 3.80 11.92 -0.49
CA ASN A 87 3.61 10.46 -0.57
C ASN A 87 2.12 10.08 -0.47
N ARG A 88 1.40 10.67 0.49
CA ARG A 88 -0.05 10.51 0.64
C ARG A 88 -0.79 10.91 -0.63
N ARG A 89 -0.46 12.08 -1.20
CA ARG A 89 -1.07 12.55 -2.45
C ARG A 89 -0.83 11.57 -3.60
N LYS A 90 0.40 11.07 -3.76
CA LYS A 90 0.74 10.10 -4.82
C LYS A 90 0.01 8.77 -4.65
N ALA A 91 -0.11 8.27 -3.43
CA ALA A 91 -0.86 7.05 -3.14
C ALA A 91 -2.35 7.21 -3.49
N ILE A 92 -2.95 8.32 -3.07
CA ILE A 92 -4.34 8.67 -3.38
C ILE A 92 -4.55 8.80 -4.89
N GLN A 93 -3.65 9.47 -5.60
CA GLN A 93 -3.71 9.63 -7.04
C GLN A 93 -3.68 8.27 -7.78
N GLN A 94 -2.77 7.37 -7.39
CA GLN A 94 -2.71 6.03 -8.01
C GLN A 94 -3.97 5.21 -7.75
N LEU A 95 -4.51 5.30 -6.52
CA LEU A 95 -5.75 4.61 -6.20
C LEU A 95 -6.93 5.18 -7.00
N PHE A 96 -6.96 6.50 -7.20
CA PHE A 96 -7.99 7.17 -8.00
C PHE A 96 -7.91 6.78 -9.48
N GLU A 97 -6.71 6.70 -10.05
CA GLU A 97 -6.48 6.24 -11.43
C GLU A 97 -7.01 4.82 -11.61
N LYS A 98 -6.71 3.91 -10.68
CA LYS A 98 -7.23 2.53 -10.71
C LYS A 98 -8.74 2.48 -10.56
N TRP A 99 -9.29 3.20 -9.59
CA TRP A 99 -10.73 3.29 -9.37
C TRP A 99 -11.47 3.82 -10.61
N THR A 100 -10.88 4.82 -11.28
CA THR A 100 -11.37 5.35 -12.56
C THR A 100 -11.26 4.33 -13.69
N ALA A 101 -10.13 3.62 -13.81
CA ALA A 101 -9.92 2.60 -14.83
C ALA A 101 -10.90 1.40 -14.72
N LEU A 102 -11.36 1.10 -13.50
CA LEU A 102 -12.42 0.13 -13.25
C LEU A 102 -13.84 0.65 -13.58
N GLY A 103 -13.97 1.89 -14.06
CA GLY A 103 -15.24 2.49 -14.48
C GLY A 103 -16.08 3.05 -13.32
N TYR A 104 -15.54 3.15 -12.11
CA TYR A 104 -16.29 3.67 -10.97
C TYR A 104 -16.43 5.20 -10.99
N ASN A 105 -15.56 5.92 -11.70
CA ASN A 105 -15.62 7.37 -11.88
C ASN A 105 -16.65 7.79 -12.94
N LYS A 106 -17.94 7.64 -12.61
CA LYS A 106 -19.06 7.96 -13.51
C LYS A 106 -19.19 9.45 -13.85
N GLU A 107 -18.65 10.31 -13.00
CA GLU A 107 -18.72 11.76 -13.14
C GLU A 107 -17.50 12.35 -13.88
N HIS A 108 -16.58 11.50 -14.34
CA HIS A 108 -15.35 11.89 -15.05
C HIS A 108 -14.53 12.96 -14.30
N ILE A 109 -14.51 12.86 -12.97
CA ILE A 109 -13.78 13.82 -12.14
C ILE A 109 -12.28 13.61 -12.34
N GLU A 110 -11.53 14.69 -12.52
CA GLU A 110 -10.07 14.63 -12.76
C GLU A 110 -9.27 14.63 -11.45
N VAL A 111 -9.82 15.27 -10.41
CA VAL A 111 -9.15 15.49 -9.13
C VAL A 111 -9.75 14.57 -8.06
N PRO A 112 -8.97 13.69 -7.42
CA PRO A 112 -9.51 12.72 -6.47
C PRO A 112 -10.37 13.32 -5.36
N PHE A 113 -9.89 14.42 -4.77
CA PHE A 113 -10.57 15.10 -3.65
C PHE A 113 -11.82 15.89 -4.07
N SER A 114 -12.06 16.05 -5.36
CA SER A 114 -13.29 16.66 -5.88
C SER A 114 -14.41 15.62 -6.06
N SER A 115 -14.09 14.32 -5.97
CA SER A 115 -15.06 13.24 -6.05
C SER A 115 -15.56 12.84 -4.67
N ASN A 116 -16.85 13.10 -4.42
CA ASN A 116 -17.51 12.69 -3.17
C ASN A 116 -17.53 11.17 -3.03
N SER A 117 -17.82 10.44 -4.11
CA SER A 117 -17.85 8.97 -4.11
C SER A 117 -16.47 8.37 -3.80
N PHE A 118 -15.41 8.92 -4.39
CA PHE A 118 -14.06 8.46 -4.11
C PHE A 118 -13.60 8.83 -2.69
N SER A 119 -13.95 10.02 -2.21
CA SER A 119 -13.66 10.43 -0.83
C SER A 119 -14.35 9.49 0.17
N LYS A 120 -15.59 9.11 -0.10
CA LYS A 120 -16.34 8.13 0.71
C LYS A 120 -15.64 6.77 0.73
N LEU A 121 -15.23 6.25 -0.42
CA LEU A 121 -14.43 5.02 -0.52
C LEU A 121 -13.16 5.10 0.34
N LEU A 122 -12.39 6.19 0.21
CA LEU A 122 -11.13 6.36 0.94
C LEU A 122 -11.32 6.35 2.46
N HIS A 123 -12.32 7.08 2.95
CA HIS A 123 -12.48 7.32 4.39
C HIS A 123 -13.33 6.26 5.08
N ASP A 124 -14.47 5.91 4.48
CA ASP A 124 -15.49 5.10 5.13
C ASP A 124 -15.26 3.62 4.87
N GLU A 125 -14.87 3.25 3.64
CA GLU A 125 -14.74 1.85 3.24
C GLU A 125 -13.32 1.32 3.44
N LEU A 126 -12.31 2.09 3.01
CA LEU A 126 -10.90 1.66 3.08
C LEU A 126 -10.21 2.04 4.39
N SER A 127 -10.75 3.00 5.16
CA SER A 127 -10.08 3.55 6.34
C SER A 127 -8.64 4.04 6.05
N PHE A 128 -8.42 4.66 4.89
CA PHE A 128 -7.10 5.06 4.39
C PHE A 128 -6.33 5.96 5.37
N THR A 129 -7.03 6.87 6.04
CA THR A 129 -6.47 7.79 7.04
C THR A 129 -6.16 7.14 8.39
N LYS A 130 -6.31 5.82 8.50
CA LYS A 130 -5.87 5.04 9.66
C LYS A 130 -4.63 4.20 9.36
N ALA A 131 -4.12 4.20 8.12
CA ALA A 131 -3.00 3.36 7.72
C ALA A 131 -1.64 4.08 7.80
N ASP A 132 -0.59 3.30 8.01
CA ASP A 132 0.79 3.77 8.00
C ASP A 132 1.48 3.51 6.66
N TYR A 133 1.03 2.52 5.90
CA TYR A 133 1.50 2.23 4.54
C TYR A 133 0.33 1.87 3.64
N ALA A 134 0.43 2.29 2.38
CA ALA A 134 -0.35 1.73 1.27
C ALA A 134 0.58 0.93 0.37
N VAL A 135 0.23 -0.33 0.14
CA VAL A 135 0.83 -1.17 -0.89
C VAL A 135 -0.17 -1.26 -2.04
N ILE A 136 0.26 -0.87 -3.23
CA ILE A 136 -0.60 -0.82 -4.42
C ILE A 136 0.03 -1.69 -5.49
N ARG A 137 -0.74 -2.63 -6.05
CA ARG A 137 -0.31 -3.45 -7.18
C ARG A 137 -0.08 -2.58 -8.41
N VAL A 138 1.04 -2.79 -9.10
CA VAL A 138 1.28 -2.25 -10.43
C VAL A 138 0.85 -3.32 -11.41
N ASP A 139 -0.15 -3.01 -12.22
CA ASP A 139 -0.69 -3.90 -13.24
C ASP A 139 0.07 -3.67 -14.56
#